data_AF-A0A934DD33-F1
#
_entry.id   AF-A0A934DD33-F1
#
_cell.length_a   1.000
_cell.length_b   1.000
_cell.length_c   1.000
_cell.angle_alpha   90.00
_cell.angle_beta   90.00
_cell.angle_gamma   90.00
#
_symmetry.space_group_name_H-M   'P 1'
#
loop_
_entity.id
_entity.type
_entity.pdbx_description
1 polymer ?
#
loop_
_entity_poly.entity_id
_entity_poly.type
_entity_poly.pdbx_seq_one_letter_code
_entity_poly.pdbx_strand_id
1 'polypeptide(L)'
;MDRREFITRPMSMLSRARKAARSDSCSSDAEFSNSVAHIATARCLAYNQTLCTLCFDKCPLQGQAIVLKEFLFPSVVEASCDGCGICEEFCPTSPAAIQT
;
A
#
# COMPACT_ATOMS: atom_id res chain seq x y z
N MET A 1 55.67 17.34 21.37
CA MET A 1 55.74 17.62 19.92
C MET A 1 54.39 18.14 19.47
N ASP A 2 54.20 19.45 19.62
CA ASP A 2 53.13 20.25 19.03
C ASP A 2 53.25 20.33 17.49
N ARG A 3 52.11 20.31 16.80
CA ARG A 3 51.76 21.16 15.65
C ARG A 3 50.24 21.40 15.74
N ARG A 4 49.71 22.43 16.42
CA ARG A 4 49.63 23.84 15.97
C ARG A 4 49.26 23.90 14.48
N GLU A 5 48.12 24.47 14.05
CA GLU A 5 47.44 25.71 14.44
C GLU A 5 45.99 25.71 13.89
N PHE A 6 45.00 26.17 14.66
CA PHE A 6 44.47 27.54 14.61
C PHE A 6 44.08 28.00 13.20
N ILE A 7 42.78 28.25 12.97
CA ILE A 7 42.24 29.53 12.49
C ILE A 7 40.72 29.49 12.77
N THR A 8 40.37 30.10 13.90
CA THR A 8 39.17 30.91 14.18
C THR A 8 38.00 30.85 13.19
N ARG A 9 36.86 30.29 13.61
CA ARG A 9 35.54 30.77 13.19
C ARG A 9 34.66 31.01 14.42
N PRO A 10 34.29 32.27 14.70
CA PRO A 10 33.71 32.67 15.96
C PRO A 10 32.25 32.24 16.06
N MET A 11 31.84 32.07 17.31
CA MET A 11 30.47 32.23 17.80
C MET A 11 29.69 33.27 16.98
N SER A 12 28.67 32.83 16.26
CA SER A 12 27.49 33.66 16.03
C SER A 12 26.25 32.82 16.31
N MET A 13 25.80 32.90 17.56
CA MET A 13 24.40 32.75 17.91
C MET A 13 23.55 33.53 16.92
N LEU A 14 22.72 32.84 16.16
CA LEU A 14 21.45 33.41 15.71
C LEU A 14 20.40 32.31 15.73
N SER A 15 19.74 32.27 16.89
CA SER A 15 18.44 31.68 17.14
C SER A 15 17.47 31.89 15.97
N ARG A 16 17.07 30.82 15.31
CA ARG A 16 15.82 30.80 14.55
C ARG A 16 15.00 29.58 14.91
N ALA A 17 14.08 29.88 15.83
CA ALA A 17 12.80 29.24 16.11
C ALA A 17 12.51 27.94 15.36
N ARG A 18 12.35 26.88 16.15
CA ARG A 18 11.48 25.75 15.79
C ARG A 18 10.07 26.30 15.54
N LYS A 19 9.59 26.26 14.31
CA LYS A 19 8.17 25.97 14.05
C LYS A 19 7.99 25.41 12.64
N ALA A 20 7.98 24.08 12.60
CA ALA A 20 7.28 23.31 11.58
C ALA A 20 5.79 23.69 11.62
N ALA A 21 5.25 24.18 10.50
CA ALA A 21 3.84 24.10 10.14
C ALA A 21 3.60 24.82 8.81
N ARG A 22 3.33 24.04 7.76
CA ARG A 22 2.35 24.27 6.68
C ARG A 22 2.78 23.49 5.43
N SER A 23 2.61 22.17 5.49
CA SER A 23 2.42 21.37 4.30
C SER A 23 0.94 21.46 3.94
N ASP A 24 0.56 22.55 3.29
CA ASP A 24 -0.73 22.67 2.61
C ASP A 24 -0.65 21.82 1.34
N SER A 25 -0.97 20.54 1.46
CA SER A 25 -1.33 19.69 0.32
C SER A 25 -2.74 19.17 0.58
N CYS A 26 -3.72 20.07 0.49
CA CYS A 26 -5.11 19.69 0.37
C CYS A 26 -5.33 19.32 -1.09
N SER A 27 -5.09 18.04 -1.39
CA SER A 27 -5.15 17.47 -2.71
C SER A 27 -6.58 17.59 -3.24
N SER A 28 -6.71 18.33 -4.34
CA SER A 28 -7.89 18.48 -5.15
C SER A 28 -8.59 17.14 -5.36
N ASP A 29 -9.90 17.12 -5.15
CA ASP A 29 -10.80 16.01 -5.40
C ASP A 29 -10.58 15.45 -6.82
N ALA A 30 -9.86 14.33 -6.88
CA ALA A 30 -9.73 13.53 -8.09
C ALA A 30 -10.64 12.32 -7.89
N GLU A 31 -11.77 12.30 -8.56
CA GLU A 31 -12.53 11.08 -8.86
C GLU A 31 -11.61 10.15 -9.66
N PHE A 32 -10.79 9.41 -8.92
CA PHE A 32 -9.91 8.39 -9.43
C PHE A 32 -10.81 7.19 -9.73
N SER A 33 -11.06 6.93 -11.01
CA SER A 33 -11.67 5.69 -11.46
C SER A 33 -10.68 4.55 -11.22
N ASN A 34 -10.49 4.17 -9.95
CA ASN A 34 -9.71 3.00 -9.57
C ASN A 34 -10.37 1.80 -10.23
N SER A 35 -9.58 1.03 -10.98
CA SER A 35 -10.04 -0.25 -11.49
C SER A 35 -10.23 -1.19 -10.30
N VAL A 36 -11.36 -1.87 -10.20
CA VAL A 36 -11.67 -2.71 -9.03
C VAL A 36 -11.33 -4.16 -9.35
N ALA A 37 -10.74 -4.87 -8.39
CA ALA A 37 -10.46 -6.29 -8.56
C ALA A 37 -11.75 -7.12 -8.58
N HIS A 38 -11.88 -8.00 -9.58
CA HIS A 38 -12.98 -8.96 -9.72
C HIS A 38 -12.47 -10.40 -9.58
N ILE A 39 -13.15 -11.20 -8.76
CA ILE A 39 -12.80 -12.61 -8.52
C ILE A 39 -13.70 -13.51 -9.38
N ALA A 40 -13.07 -14.32 -10.23
CA ALA A 40 -13.71 -15.43 -10.92
C ALA A 40 -13.80 -16.65 -10.00
N THR A 41 -14.94 -16.80 -9.31
CA THR A 41 -15.20 -17.91 -8.37
C THR A 41 -14.98 -19.29 -8.99
N ALA A 42 -15.31 -19.46 -10.27
CA ALA A 42 -15.09 -20.71 -11.01
C ALA A 42 -13.61 -21.14 -11.07
N ARG A 43 -12.67 -20.19 -10.99
CA ARG A 43 -11.21 -20.47 -11.09
C ARG A 43 -10.48 -20.29 -9.77
N CYS A 44 -11.08 -19.59 -8.81
CA CYS A 44 -10.44 -19.29 -7.54
C CYS A 44 -10.26 -20.57 -6.71
N LEU A 45 -9.03 -20.83 -6.26
CA LEU A 45 -8.68 -22.00 -5.47
C LEU A 45 -9.51 -22.10 -4.17
N ALA A 46 -9.72 -20.97 -3.49
CA ALA A 46 -10.54 -20.91 -2.27
C ALA A 46 -11.97 -21.42 -2.49
N TYR A 47 -12.60 -21.04 -3.61
CA TYR A 47 -13.94 -21.51 -3.98
C TYR A 47 -13.94 -22.94 -4.53
N ASN A 48 -12.80 -23.41 -5.03
CA ASN A 48 -12.58 -24.78 -5.52
C ASN A 48 -11.95 -25.69 -4.45
N GLN A 49 -12.38 -25.57 -3.19
CA GLN A 49 -12.01 -26.46 -2.09
C GLN A 49 -10.49 -26.53 -1.78
N THR A 50 -9.73 -25.51 -2.16
CA THR A 50 -8.29 -25.42 -1.91
C THR A 50 -8.01 -24.21 -1.03
N LEU A 51 -7.35 -24.41 0.10
CA LEU A 51 -6.98 -23.31 1.01
C LEU A 51 -6.03 -22.33 0.31
N CYS A 52 -6.53 -21.14 -0.03
CA CYS A 52 -5.75 -20.10 -0.71
C CYS A 52 -6.18 -18.72 -0.23
N THR A 53 -5.30 -18.02 0.46
CA THR A 53 -5.48 -16.66 0.97
C THR A 53 -4.50 -15.67 0.34
N LEU A 54 -3.77 -16.08 -0.69
CA LEU A 54 -2.60 -15.34 -1.19
C LEU A 54 -2.94 -13.92 -1.66
N CYS A 55 -4.09 -13.72 -2.29
CA CYS A 55 -4.56 -12.39 -2.68
C CYS A 55 -4.78 -11.47 -1.46
N PHE A 56 -5.29 -12.01 -0.36
CA PHE A 56 -5.46 -11.28 0.91
C PHE A 56 -4.09 -10.98 1.53
N ASP A 57 -3.20 -11.97 1.62
CA ASP A 57 -1.89 -11.85 2.27
C ASP A 57 -0.93 -10.89 1.54
N LYS A 58 -1.11 -10.71 0.23
CA LYS A 58 -0.30 -9.80 -0.60
C LYS A 58 -0.93 -8.43 -0.77
N CYS A 59 -2.19 -8.25 -0.38
CA CYS A 59 -2.85 -6.96 -0.53
C CYS A 59 -2.26 -5.93 0.45
N PRO A 60 -1.80 -4.76 -0.01
CA PRO A 60 -1.33 -3.70 0.90
C PRO A 60 -2.45 -3.18 1.80
N LEU A 61 -3.70 -3.32 1.35
CA LEU A 61 -4.93 -2.94 2.06
C LEU A 61 -5.68 -4.19 2.56
N GLN A 62 -4.96 -5.22 3.01
CA GLN A 62 -5.54 -6.43 3.59
C GLN A 62 -6.53 -6.09 4.73
N GLY A 63 -7.72 -6.70 4.71
CA GLY A 63 -8.80 -6.41 5.65
C GLY A 63 -9.62 -5.14 5.35
N GLN A 64 -9.19 -4.32 4.39
CA GLN A 64 -9.92 -3.15 3.92
C GLN A 64 -10.42 -3.35 2.49
N ALA A 65 -9.50 -3.65 1.56
CA ALA A 65 -9.79 -3.90 0.14
C ALA A 65 -10.14 -5.36 -0.16
N ILE A 66 -9.52 -6.30 0.55
CA ILE A 66 -9.82 -7.73 0.45
C ILE A 66 -10.13 -8.23 1.85
N VAL A 67 -11.29 -8.85 2.02
CA VAL A 67 -11.75 -9.45 3.27
C VAL A 67 -12.00 -10.94 3.08
N LEU A 68 -11.72 -11.74 4.11
CA LEU A 68 -12.01 -13.17 4.11
C LEU A 68 -13.37 -13.43 4.74
N LYS A 69 -14.34 -13.81 3.92
CA LYS A 69 -15.63 -14.34 4.37
C LYS A 69 -15.42 -15.75 4.92
N GLU A 70 -16.01 -16.05 6.08
CA GLU A 70 -15.87 -17.35 6.75
C GLU A 70 -14.40 -17.76 6.96
N PHE A 71 -13.50 -16.78 7.09
CA PHE A 71 -12.03 -16.97 7.21
C PHE A 71 -11.35 -17.65 6.01
N LEU A 72 -12.08 -17.94 4.93
CA LEU A 72 -11.61 -18.77 3.82
C LEU A 72 -11.85 -18.13 2.45
N PHE A 73 -12.98 -17.47 2.24
CA PHE A 73 -13.40 -17.00 0.93
C PHE A 73 -13.03 -15.53 0.72
N PRO A 74 -12.08 -15.20 -0.16
CA PRO A 74 -11.75 -13.82 -0.44
C PRO A 74 -12.92 -13.10 -1.11
N SER A 75 -13.17 -11.88 -0.65
CA SER A 75 -14.17 -10.96 -1.18
C SER A 75 -13.52 -9.59 -1.31
N VAL A 76 -13.63 -8.98 -2.49
CA VAL A 76 -13.13 -7.63 -2.74
C VAL A 76 -14.17 -6.62 -2.24
N VAL A 77 -13.70 -5.57 -1.58
CA VAL A 77 -14.49 -4.41 -1.16
C VAL A 77 -14.17 -3.27 -2.11
N GLU A 78 -15.08 -3.02 -3.04
CA GLU A 78 -14.89 -2.07 -4.14
C GLU A 78 -14.55 -0.66 -3.65
N ALA A 79 -15.17 -0.24 -2.53
CA ALA A 79 -14.96 1.08 -1.93
C ALA A 79 -13.53 1.33 -1.41
N SER A 80 -12.76 0.28 -1.16
CA SER A 80 -11.39 0.37 -0.62
C SER A 80 -10.34 -0.17 -1.59
N CYS A 81 -10.75 -0.71 -2.74
CA CYS A 81 -9.85 -1.36 -3.67
C CYS A 81 -9.25 -0.33 -4.62
N ASP A 82 -7.92 -0.19 -4.57
CA ASP A 82 -7.21 0.78 -5.40
C ASP A 82 -6.74 0.26 -6.77
N GLY A 83 -7.18 -0.93 -7.18
CA GLY A 83 -6.79 -1.46 -8.50
C GLY A 83 -5.30 -1.72 -8.70
N CYS A 84 -4.53 -1.86 -7.62
CA CYS A 84 -3.06 -1.96 -7.68
C CYS A 84 -2.49 -3.17 -8.46
N GLY A 85 -3.32 -4.15 -8.85
CA GLY A 85 -2.90 -5.33 -9.64
C GLY A 85 -2.09 -6.40 -8.89
N ILE A 86 -1.62 -6.14 -7.66
CA ILE A 86 -0.76 -7.07 -6.89
C ILE A 86 -1.45 -8.43 -6.71
N CYS A 87 -2.75 -8.45 -6.45
CA CYS A 87 -3.48 -9.69 -6.24
C CYS A 87 -3.53 -10.60 -7.49
N GLU A 88 -3.50 -10.01 -8.70
CA GLU A 88 -3.46 -10.72 -9.97
C GLU A 88 -2.07 -11.30 -10.23
N GLU A 89 -1.02 -10.51 -10.00
CA GLU A 89 0.39 -10.93 -10.20
C GLU A 89 0.75 -12.15 -9.35
N PHE A 90 0.32 -12.18 -8.09
CA PHE A 90 0.60 -13.29 -7.18
C PHE A 90 -0.36 -14.47 -7.33
N CYS A 91 -1.38 -14.38 -8.21
CA CYS A 91 -2.35 -15.46 -8.35
C CYS A 91 -1.70 -16.69 -9.04
N PRO A 92 -1.66 -17.87 -8.39
CA PRO A 92 -0.97 -19.05 -8.95
C PRO A 92 -1.76 -19.73 -10.08
N THR A 93 -3.04 -19.37 -10.27
CA THR A 93 -3.90 -19.96 -11.29
C THR A 93 -3.62 -19.37 -12.66
N SER A 94 -3.64 -20.19 -13.72
CA SER A 94 -3.53 -19.73 -15.10
C SER A 94 -4.80 -20.15 -15.87
N PRO A 95 -5.67 -19.22 -16.30
CA PRO A 95 -5.61 -17.77 -16.13
C PRO A 95 -5.91 -17.30 -14.68
N ALA A 96 -5.36 -16.14 -14.28
CA ALA A 96 -5.50 -15.57 -12.94
C ALA A 96 -6.96 -15.45 -12.51
N ALA A 97 -7.29 -16.04 -11.35
CA ALA A 97 -8.66 -16.09 -10.84
C ALA A 97 -9.15 -14.75 -10.29
N ILE A 98 -8.28 -13.77 -10.13
CA ILE A 98 -8.59 -12.38 -9.76
C ILE A 98 -7.93 -11.45 -10.78
N GLN A 99 -8.64 -10.42 -11.23
CA GLN A 99 -8.19 -9.45 -12.24
C GLN A 99 -8.66 -8.05 -11.86
N THR A 100 -7.81 -7.05 -12.05
CA THR A 100 -8.12 -5.63 -11.80
C THR A 100 -8.48 -4.86 -13.06
#